data_AF-X0P973-F1
#
_entry.id   AF-X0P973-F1
#
_cell.length_a   1.000
_cell.length_b   1.000
_cell.length_c   1.000
_cell.angle_alpha   90.00
_cell.angle_beta   90.00
_cell.angle_gamma   90.00
#
_symmetry.space_group_name_H-M   'P 1'
#
loop_
_entity.id
_entity.type
_entity.pdbx_description
1 polymer ?
#
loop_
_entity_poly.entity_id
_entity_poly.type
_entity_poly.pdbx_seq_one_letter_code
_entity_poly.pdbx_strand_id
1 'polypeptide(L)'
;MKFYSTIRLEIRRAEQIKTGTNIVGNRVRIKVVKNKVAPPFKRAEVDIMYGKGISQSGELVDMAVDKDIIDKSGSWYSYGEERIGQGRENAKTYLEEHQDMYQEVMKKVRDAYGIPDDADDKKV
;
A
#
# COMPACT_ATOMS: atom_id res chain seq x y z
N MET A 1 16.11 0.32 -25.56
CA MET A 1 15.98 0.06 -24.09
C MET A 1 15.14 -1.18 -23.71
N LYS A 2 14.27 -1.74 -24.57
CA LYS A 2 13.39 -2.89 -24.24
C LYS A 2 14.13 -4.17 -23.78
N PHE A 3 15.31 -4.44 -24.34
CA PHE A 3 16.04 -5.69 -24.13
C PHE A 3 16.99 -5.65 -22.92
N TYR A 4 17.59 -4.49 -22.64
CA TYR A 4 18.57 -4.31 -21.55
C TYR A 4 17.97 -4.11 -20.16
N SER A 5 16.71 -3.66 -20.03
CA SER A 5 16.08 -3.47 -18.71
C SER A 5 15.82 -4.80 -18.00
N THR A 6 16.25 -4.93 -16.74
CA THR A 6 15.95 -6.06 -15.86
C THR A 6 14.50 -6.04 -15.40
N ILE A 7 13.97 -4.84 -15.09
CA ILE A 7 12.58 -4.61 -14.67
C ILE A 7 11.97 -3.53 -15.56
N ARG A 8 10.72 -3.71 -15.96
CA ARG A 8 9.92 -2.69 -16.66
C ARG A 8 8.56 -2.58 -16.01
N LEU A 9 8.20 -1.36 -15.65
CA LEU A 9 6.93 -0.99 -15.08
C LEU A 9 6.14 -0.20 -16.12
N GLU A 10 4.89 -0.61 -16.33
CA GLU A 10 3.91 0.15 -17.09
C GLU A 10 2.99 0.84 -16.10
N ILE A 11 2.99 2.17 -16.13
CA ILE A 11 2.23 3.01 -15.20
C ILE A 11 1.04 3.60 -15.96
N ARG A 12 -0.18 3.36 -15.48
CA ARG A 12 -1.41 3.91 -16.04
C ARG A 12 -2.21 4.61 -14.97
N ARG A 13 -2.70 5.82 -15.26
CA ARG A 13 -3.67 6.51 -14.40
C ARG A 13 -5.01 5.76 -14.48
N ALA A 14 -5.57 5.38 -13.33
CA ALA A 14 -6.85 4.70 -13.25
C ALA A 14 -7.98 5.67 -12.94
N GLU A 15 -8.03 6.19 -11.71
CA GLU A 15 -9.13 7.02 -11.22
C GLU A 15 -8.60 8.31 -10.57
N GLN A 16 -9.41 9.36 -10.60
CA GLN A 16 -9.09 10.62 -9.93
C GLN A 16 -9.70 10.60 -8.54
N ILE A 17 -8.87 10.80 -7.52
CA ILE A 17 -9.32 10.90 -6.13
C ILE A 17 -9.80 12.34 -5.92
N LYS A 18 -11.07 12.49 -5.59
CA LYS A 18 -11.72 13.78 -5.36
C LYS A 18 -12.16 13.87 -3.90
N THR A 19 -11.91 15.02 -3.29
CA THR A 19 -12.47 15.38 -1.98
C THR A 19 -13.40 16.57 -2.21
N GLY A 20 -14.70 16.29 -2.18
CA GLY A 20 -15.73 17.26 -2.60
C GLY A 20 -15.57 17.64 -4.07
N THR A 21 -15.29 18.92 -4.35
CA THR A 21 -15.12 19.46 -5.70
C THR A 21 -13.67 19.42 -6.18
N ASN A 22 -12.70 19.26 -5.28
CA ASN A 22 -11.28 19.35 -5.60
C ASN A 22 -10.67 17.98 -5.89
N ILE A 23 -9.81 17.90 -6.92
CA ILE A 23 -9.04 16.70 -7.24
C ILE A 23 -7.80 16.69 -6.36
N VAL A 24 -7.74 15.77 -5.41
CA VAL A 24 -6.67 15.67 -4.41
C VAL A 24 -5.56 14.69 -4.83
N GLY A 25 -5.84 13.81 -5.79
CA GLY A 25 -4.84 12.85 -6.27
C GLY A 25 -5.33 11.97 -7.42
N ASN A 26 -4.52 10.99 -7.78
CA ASN A 26 -4.84 9.95 -8.74
C ASN A 26 -4.52 8.58 -8.18
N ARG A 27 -5.45 7.65 -8.35
CA ARG A 27 -5.18 6.22 -8.26
C ARG A 27 -4.49 5.76 -9.53
N VAL A 28 -3.36 5.09 -9.38
CA VAL A 28 -2.47 4.67 -10.46
C VAL A 28 -2.28 3.16 -10.41
N ARG A 29 -2.43 2.52 -11.56
CA ARG A 29 -2.17 1.10 -11.75
C ARG A 29 -0.77 0.90 -12.32
N ILE A 30 0.06 0.16 -11.61
CA ILE A 30 1.40 -0.21 -12.02
C ILE A 30 1.38 -1.70 -12.40
N LYS A 31 1.76 -2.01 -13.64
CA LYS A 31 1.90 -3.37 -14.13
C LYS A 31 3.36 -3.69 -14.41
N VAL A 32 3.85 -4.77 -13.83
CA VAL A 32 5.22 -5.24 -14.09
C VAL A 32 5.23 -6.00 -15.41
N VAL A 33 5.58 -5.33 -16.52
CA VAL A 33 5.56 -5.94 -17.86
C VAL A 33 6.81 -6.76 -18.17
N LYS A 34 7.91 -6.54 -17.44
CA LYS A 34 9.12 -7.36 -17.51
C LYS A 34 9.72 -7.43 -16.11
N ASN A 35 10.00 -8.64 -15.65
CA ASN A 35 10.76 -8.89 -14.43
C ASN A 35 11.68 -10.08 -14.69
N LYS A 36 13.00 -9.90 -14.53
CA LYS A 36 14.00 -10.97 -14.67
C LYS A 36 14.38 -11.62 -13.33
N VAL A 37 13.93 -11.06 -12.19
CA VAL A 37 14.30 -11.52 -10.83
C VAL A 37 13.18 -12.33 -10.19
N ALA A 38 11.93 -11.98 -10.47
CA ALA A 38 10.74 -12.64 -9.91
C ALA A 38 9.63 -12.77 -10.97
N PRO A 39 8.51 -13.45 -10.67
CA PRO A 39 7.41 -13.63 -11.62
C PRO A 39 6.91 -12.31 -12.22
N PRO A 40 6.85 -12.18 -13.56
CA PRO A 40 6.34 -10.98 -14.22
C PRO A 40 4.80 -10.88 -14.17
N PHE A 41 4.26 -9.76 -14.64
CA PHE A 41 2.83 -9.46 -14.81
C PHE A 41 2.02 -9.23 -13.53
N LYS A 42 2.68 -9.12 -12.37
CA LYS A 42 2.06 -8.60 -11.15
C LYS A 42 1.56 -7.17 -11.35
N ARG A 43 0.47 -6.83 -10.66
CA ARG A 43 -0.16 -5.51 -10.66
C ARG A 43 -0.13 -4.95 -9.24
N ALA A 44 0.09 -3.65 -9.13
CA ALA A 44 -0.04 -2.90 -7.90
C ALA A 44 -0.94 -1.69 -8.17
N GLU A 45 -1.80 -1.36 -7.22
CA GLU A 45 -2.59 -0.13 -7.22
C GLU A 45 -2.01 0.79 -6.16
N VAL A 46 -1.64 2.00 -6.55
CA VAL A 46 -1.01 3.00 -5.69
C VAL A 46 -1.78 4.30 -5.79
N ASP A 47 -1.91 5.02 -4.68
CA ASP A 47 -2.55 6.33 -4.66
C ASP A 47 -1.48 7.42 -4.62
N ILE A 48 -1.48 8.27 -5.65
CA ILE A 48 -0.57 9.41 -5.77
C ILE A 48 -1.35 10.68 -5.44
N MET A 49 -1.05 11.25 -4.27
CA MET A 49 -1.64 12.49 -3.78
C MET A 49 -0.81 13.69 -4.27
N TYR A 50 -1.46 14.74 -4.76
CA TYR A 50 -0.76 15.94 -5.19
C TYR A 50 -0.09 16.63 -3.99
N GLY A 51 1.20 16.98 -4.12
CA GLY A 51 1.98 17.64 -3.06
C GLY A 51 2.56 16.71 -1.98
N LYS A 52 1.97 15.53 -1.75
CA LYS A 52 2.48 14.52 -0.79
C LYS A 52 3.19 13.33 -1.46
N GLY A 53 2.93 13.06 -2.74
CA GLY A 53 3.52 11.92 -3.45
C GLY A 53 2.72 10.62 -3.21
N ILE A 54 3.43 9.51 -3.10
CA ILE A 54 2.83 8.17 -2.95
C ILE A 54 2.33 8.01 -1.50
N SER A 55 1.06 7.64 -1.34
CA SER A 55 0.44 7.40 -0.02
C SER A 55 0.73 5.98 0.47
N GLN A 56 1.87 5.81 1.14
CA GLN A 56 2.27 4.52 1.73
C GLN A 56 1.30 4.02 2.80
N SER A 57 0.79 4.94 3.63
CA SER A 57 -0.24 4.67 4.65
C SER A 57 -1.51 4.11 4.03
N GLY A 58 -1.95 4.67 2.89
CA GLY A 58 -3.13 4.19 2.16
C GLY A 58 -2.98 2.79 1.59
N GLU A 59 -1.80 2.49 1.04
CA GLU A 59 -1.48 1.16 0.52
C GLU A 59 -1.39 0.14 1.65
N LEU A 60 -0.81 0.52 2.78
CA LEU A 60 -0.70 -0.35 3.95
C LEU A 60 -2.07 -0.79 4.47
N VAL A 61 -3.03 0.14 4.58
CA VAL A 61 -4.41 -0.20 5.00
C VAL A 61 -5.05 -1.18 4.01
N ASP A 62 -4.92 -0.93 2.71
CA ASP A 62 -5.54 -1.78 1.70
C ASP A 62 -4.92 -3.19 1.70
N MET A 63 -3.59 -3.30 1.84
CA MET A 63 -2.88 -4.59 1.94
C MET A 63 -3.19 -5.33 3.25
N ALA A 64 -3.32 -4.60 4.35
CA ALA A 64 -3.66 -5.20 5.65
C ALA A 64 -5.09 -5.76 5.66
N VAL A 65 -6.03 -5.09 4.98
CA VAL A 65 -7.40 -5.60 4.79
C VAL A 65 -7.43 -6.81 3.86
N ASP A 66 -6.64 -6.81 2.77
CA ASP A 66 -6.51 -7.96 1.86
C ASP A 66 -5.95 -9.22 2.56
N LYS A 67 -5.20 -9.02 3.65
CA LYS A 67 -4.59 -10.08 4.46
C LYS A 67 -5.32 -10.39 5.76
N ASP A 68 -6.52 -9.84 5.95
CA ASP A 68 -7.32 -10.03 7.17
C ASP A 68 -6.56 -9.63 8.46
N ILE A 69 -5.60 -8.71 8.36
CA ILE A 69 -4.87 -8.14 9.50
C ILE A 69 -5.66 -6.97 10.10
N ILE A 70 -6.32 -6.19 9.23
CA ILE A 70 -7.28 -5.16 9.63
C ILE A 70 -8.67 -5.63 9.20
N ASP A 71 -9.58 -5.71 10.17
CA ASP A 71 -10.97 -6.09 9.94
C ASP A 71 -11.77 -4.90 9.41
N LYS A 72 -12.45 -5.13 8.28
CA LYS A 72 -13.35 -4.16 7.67
C LYS A 72 -14.81 -4.53 7.91
N SER A 73 -15.40 -3.95 8.96
CA SER A 73 -16.83 -4.06 9.25
C SER A 73 -17.62 -2.97 8.51
N GLY A 74 -17.88 -3.21 7.22
CA GLY A 74 -18.57 -2.25 6.35
C GLY A 74 -17.74 -1.00 6.08
N SER A 75 -18.10 0.11 6.72
CA SER A 75 -17.35 1.38 6.65
C SER A 75 -16.35 1.56 7.79
N TRP A 76 -16.30 0.65 8.75
CA TRP A 76 -15.41 0.71 9.91
C TRP A 76 -14.19 -0.17 9.73
N TYR A 77 -13.03 0.36 10.13
CA TYR A 77 -11.75 -0.36 10.18
C TYR A 77 -11.39 -0.62 11.63
N SER A 78 -11.07 -1.86 11.95
CA SER A 78 -10.67 -2.30 13.29
C SER A 78 -9.39 -3.12 13.20
N TYR A 79 -8.51 -2.99 14.19
CA TYR A 79 -7.30 -3.76 14.31
C TYR A 79 -7.35 -4.55 15.62
N GLY A 80 -7.57 -5.86 15.51
CA GLY A 80 -7.90 -6.69 16.67
C GLY A 80 -9.16 -6.19 17.37
N GLU A 81 -9.04 -5.79 18.63
CA GLU A 81 -10.14 -5.25 19.43
C GLU A 81 -10.25 -3.71 19.36
N GLU A 82 -9.26 -3.03 18.78
CA GLU A 82 -9.21 -1.58 18.72
C GLU A 82 -9.85 -1.02 17.44
N ARG A 83 -10.66 0.02 17.58
CA ARG A 83 -11.32 0.68 16.44
C ARG A 83 -10.44 1.80 15.92
N ILE A 84 -9.86 1.59 14.73
CA ILE A 84 -9.05 2.58 14.02
C ILE A 84 -9.90 3.78 13.59
N GLY A 85 -11.08 3.53 13.01
CA GLY A 85 -11.98 4.60 12.60
C GLY A 85 -12.93 4.25 11.46
N GLN A 86 -13.77 5.22 11.13
CA GLN A 86 -14.74 5.11 10.03
C GLN A 86 -14.13 5.68 8.74
N GLY A 87 -14.09 4.85 7.70
CA GLY A 87 -13.62 5.23 6.38
C GLY A 87 -12.10 5.16 6.22
N ARG A 88 -11.69 5.04 4.96
CA ARG A 88 -10.28 4.80 4.59
C ARG A 88 -9.38 5.98 4.94
N GLU A 89 -9.85 7.22 4.77
CA GLU A 89 -9.06 8.41 5.05
C GLU A 89 -8.75 8.55 6.55
N ASN A 90 -9.72 8.27 7.43
CA ASN A 90 -9.48 8.28 8.87
C ASN A 90 -8.52 7.16 9.28
N ALA A 91 -8.62 5.98 8.67
CA ALA A 91 -7.68 4.89 8.93
C ALA A 91 -6.23 5.25 8.54
N LYS A 92 -6.04 5.98 7.43
CA LYS A 92 -4.73 6.51 7.05
C LYS A 92 -4.19 7.48 8.09
N THR A 93 -4.99 8.48 8.46
CA THR A 93 -4.57 9.49 9.46
C THR A 93 -4.23 8.84 10.79
N TYR A 94 -5.04 7.90 11.25
CA TYR A 94 -4.79 7.20 12.51
C TYR A 94 -3.45 6.44 12.49
N LEU A 95 -3.14 5.73 11.41
CA LEU A 95 -1.86 5.04 11.25
C LEU A 95 -0.67 6.02 11.10
N GLU A 96 -0.87 7.20 10.52
CA GLU A 96 0.15 8.25 10.46
C GLU A 96 0.42 8.87 11.84
N GLU A 97 -0.60 8.93 12.71
CA GLU A 97 -0.48 9.44 14.08
C GLU A 97 0.12 8.40 15.05
N HIS A 98 -0.15 7.10 14.83
CA HIS A 98 0.32 5.99 15.66
C HIS A 98 1.41 5.20 14.95
N GLN A 99 2.63 5.74 14.98
CA GLN A 99 3.80 5.15 14.30
C GLN A 99 4.14 3.73 14.81
N ASP A 100 3.88 3.44 16.07
CA ASP A 100 4.02 2.12 16.67
C ASP A 100 3.09 1.09 16.01
N MET A 101 1.79 1.41 15.87
CA MET A 101 0.85 0.54 15.18
C MET A 101 1.19 0.41 13.69
N TYR A 102 1.63 1.50 13.04
CA TYR A 102 2.07 1.47 11.64
C TYR A 102 3.18 0.43 11.40
N GLN A 103 4.22 0.42 12.26
CA GLN A 103 5.32 -0.53 12.13
C GLN A 103 4.87 -1.95 12.41
N GLU A 104 4.00 -2.16 13.40
CA GLU A 104 3.47 -3.49 13.71
C GLU A 104 2.66 -4.06 12.55
N VAL A 105 1.73 -3.27 12.00
CA VAL A 105 0.90 -3.66 10.84
C VAL A 105 1.78 -3.89 9.62
N MET A 106 2.77 -3.01 9.36
CA MET A 106 3.72 -3.19 8.26
C MET A 106 4.48 -4.50 8.36
N LYS A 107 4.96 -4.85 9.55
CA LYS A 107 5.66 -6.10 9.79
C LYS A 107 4.75 -7.31 9.55
N LYS A 108 3.55 -7.31 10.13
CA LYS A 108 2.57 -8.40 9.93
C LYS A 108 2.19 -8.56 8.46
N VAL A 109 2.03 -7.47 7.71
CA VAL A 109 1.75 -7.50 6.28
C VAL A 109 2.93 -8.11 5.51
N ARG A 110 4.17 -7.71 5.80
CA ARG A 110 5.37 -8.29 5.16
C ARG A 110 5.50 -9.78 5.43
N ASP A 111 5.30 -10.19 6.69
CA ASP A 111 5.30 -11.60 7.10
C ASP A 111 4.23 -12.40 6.35
N ALA A 112 3.02 -11.85 6.21
CA ALA A 112 1.92 -12.48 5.47
C ALA A 112 2.17 -12.62 3.96
N TYR A 113 3.03 -11.78 3.37
CA TYR A 113 3.48 -11.93 1.98
C TYR A 113 4.80 -12.70 1.85
N GLY A 114 5.39 -13.17 2.96
CA GLY A 114 6.65 -13.92 2.99
C GLY A 114 7.85 -13.08 2.53
N ILE A 115 7.80 -11.76 2.75
CA ILE A 115 8.91 -10.85 2.44
C ILE A 115 9.77 -10.75 3.70
N PRO A 116 11.02 -11.25 3.70
CA PRO A 116 11.89 -11.14 4.86
C PRO A 116 12.19 -9.66 5.15
N ASP A 117 12.20 -9.30 6.43
CA ASP A 117 12.70 -7.98 6.83
C ASP A 117 14.21 -7.93 6.54
N ASP A 118 14.65 -6.91 5.79
CA ASP A 118 16.08 -6.63 5.51
C ASP A 118 16.93 -6.42 6.79
N ALA A 119 16.31 -6.49 7.98
CA ALA A 119 17.00 -6.47 9.27
C ALA A 119 17.80 -7.75 9.56
N ASP A 120 17.50 -8.89 8.91
CA ASP A 120 18.25 -10.14 9.06
C ASP A 120 19.43 -10.28 8.08
N ASP A 121 19.50 -9.45 7.03
CA ASP A 121 20.57 -9.52 6.00
C ASP A 121 21.86 -8.76 6.39
N LYS A 122 21.93 -8.20 7.61
CA LYS A 122 23.16 -7.61 8.18
C LYS A 122 23.94 -8.54 9.12
N LYS A 123 23.60 -9.83 9.15
CA LYS A 123 24.34 -10.87 9.87
C LYS A 123 24.84 -11.97 8.93
N VAL A 124 25.51 -11.62 7.84
CA VAL A 124 26.41 -12.54 7.11
C VAL A 124 27.66 -11.80 6.68
#